data_AF-A0AAV9Q3W3-F1
#
_entry.id   AF-A0AAV9Q3W3-F1
#
_cell.length_a   1.000
_cell.length_b   1.000
_cell.length_c   1.000
_cell.angle_alpha   90.00
_cell.angle_beta   90.00
_cell.angle_gamma   90.00
#
_symmetry.space_group_name_H-M   'P 1'
#
loop_
_entity.id
_entity.type
_entity.pdbx_description
1 polymer ?
#
loop_
_entity_poly.entity_id
_entity_poly.type
_entity_poly.pdbx_seq_one_letter_code
_entity_poly.pdbx_strand_id
1 'polypeptide(L)'
;MRWRRVARPAGELERPDFAGGNSWIVPSHPRRDAERPFNNAWSDERRDRGAFGMTYRNFQFLIRYLLYEADPIKDAEWGPVRVLGAGSYGRVGLWQKRDENNNAVDELALKEDDVEDANTRTSTEADAQRYPRLLKEAVIQNELNGKDERAAPHLRRYKFFSADPAHMSGRYRSYLEFCPHDSLDRLWRLYRAWDTHVPEVFVWHVFHRLAISCEALRDPPPVDSLAWSSEVFPDEREEGYCLHYDIKPSNVLLDYAPANVDEHDFPLSKLSDYGLSLYSSYEDPLNPKQHFWRRTTAYAPPEQTSYGVHWKWNPTGGWIRAFDDKGRRTDYVHAKHWQTKIDNRLESKDDVHFHHATNIYGVGATMYSLIALRGDTHLSIVRAKSHQQYVRKGNHQISAVRTKKPGVYSSRLCQLVHRCIDPNPDARPTQLELLDATRRGLRLAERRLRRARRAGDPDNAPHPPPQAANAAAPEDNNGVPEHSEKLYFQGHEINDMPLGDANFRPKYSEVGKLVCDQFVNHDVRSLRLPKAKYGHFPRDLFIPIGNWKQMYDHSASGRLWCNDPLPQAQPQP
;
A
#
# COMPACT_ATOMS: atom_id res chain seq x y z
N MET A 1 -18.53 -8.21 16.24
CA MET A 1 -18.51 -9.06 15.04
C MET A 1 -17.12 -8.99 14.45
N ARG A 2 -16.38 -10.10 14.37
CA ARG A 2 -15.16 -10.14 13.55
C ARG A 2 -15.58 -10.18 12.09
N TRP A 3 -14.89 -9.44 11.22
CA TRP A 3 -15.04 -9.57 9.78
C TRP A 3 -14.62 -10.99 9.40
N ARG A 4 -15.60 -11.85 9.10
CA ARG A 4 -15.33 -13.20 8.60
C ARG A 4 -14.79 -13.06 7.18
N ARG A 5 -13.66 -13.71 6.89
CA ARG A 5 -13.12 -13.77 5.53
C ARG A 5 -14.22 -14.29 4.60
N VAL A 6 -14.56 -13.49 3.59
CA VAL A 6 -15.55 -13.83 2.56
C VAL A 6 -14.87 -14.47 1.36
N ALA A 7 -13.75 -13.91 0.91
CA ALA A 7 -12.97 -14.44 -0.21
C ALA A 7 -12.22 -15.73 0.19
N ARG A 8 -11.89 -16.55 -0.82
CA ARG A 8 -11.00 -17.69 -0.62
C ARG A 8 -9.62 -17.23 -0.11
N PRO A 9 -8.92 -18.04 0.69
CA PRO A 9 -7.52 -17.80 1.05
C PRO A 9 -6.65 -17.65 -0.19
N ALA A 10 -5.58 -16.87 -0.05
CA ALA A 10 -4.58 -16.58 -1.08
C ALA A 10 -4.12 -17.84 -1.86
N GLY A 11 -3.65 -18.88 -1.16
CA GLY A 11 -3.18 -20.12 -1.77
C GLY A 11 -4.23 -20.97 -2.49
N GLU A 12 -5.51 -20.62 -2.41
CA GLU A 12 -6.61 -21.25 -3.16
C GLU A 12 -7.02 -20.45 -4.41
N LEU A 13 -6.38 -19.29 -4.64
CA LEU A 13 -6.68 -18.43 -5.78
C LEU A 13 -5.88 -18.87 -7.01
N GLU A 14 -6.57 -19.01 -8.13
CA GLU A 14 -5.94 -19.24 -9.42
C GLU A 14 -5.09 -18.03 -9.83
N ARG A 15 -4.00 -18.30 -10.54
CA ARG A 15 -3.09 -17.29 -11.09
C ARG A 15 -3.22 -17.23 -12.61
N PRO A 16 -3.06 -16.06 -13.24
CA PRO A 16 -2.95 -15.97 -14.69
C PRO A 16 -1.76 -16.77 -15.20
N ASP A 17 -2.01 -17.59 -16.22
CA ASP A 17 -0.96 -18.16 -17.06
C ASP A 17 -0.70 -17.19 -18.21
N PHE A 18 0.45 -16.49 -18.17
CA PHE A 18 0.88 -15.59 -19.24
C PHE A 18 1.69 -16.30 -20.34
N ALA A 19 2.06 -17.57 -20.15
CA ALA A 19 2.82 -18.36 -21.11
C ALA A 19 1.90 -19.19 -22.04
N GLY A 20 0.76 -19.66 -21.54
CA GLY A 20 -0.18 -20.59 -22.20
C GLY A 20 -1.12 -20.02 -23.28
N GLY A 21 -0.88 -18.81 -23.80
CA GLY A 21 -1.66 -18.22 -24.89
C GLY A 21 -2.87 -17.37 -24.45
N ASN A 22 -3.62 -16.86 -25.45
CA ASN A 22 -4.59 -15.74 -25.44
C ASN A 22 -5.76 -15.73 -24.41
N SER A 23 -5.69 -16.45 -23.30
CA SER A 23 -6.76 -16.57 -22.28
C SER A 23 -7.11 -15.27 -21.53
N TRP A 24 -6.21 -14.28 -21.54
CA TRP A 24 -6.47 -12.91 -21.05
C TRP A 24 -6.95 -11.94 -22.13
N ILE A 25 -7.13 -12.43 -23.36
CA ILE A 25 -7.80 -11.70 -24.43
C ILE A 25 -9.29 -11.82 -24.22
N VAL A 26 -9.95 -10.68 -24.12
CA VAL A 26 -11.41 -10.65 -24.23
C VAL A 26 -11.73 -10.31 -25.69
N PRO A 27 -12.35 -11.22 -26.46
CA PRO A 27 -12.92 -10.88 -27.76
C PRO A 27 -13.90 -9.71 -27.62
N SER A 28 -14.33 -9.11 -28.73
CA SER A 28 -15.47 -8.19 -28.71
C SER A 28 -16.67 -8.90 -28.06
N HIS A 29 -16.91 -8.63 -26.77
CA HIS A 29 -17.88 -9.37 -25.99
C HIS A 29 -19.29 -8.98 -26.50
N PRO A 30 -20.22 -9.93 -26.71
CA PRO A 30 -21.59 -9.61 -27.13
C PRO A 30 -22.32 -8.66 -26.18
N ARG A 31 -21.93 -8.60 -24.90
CA ARG A 31 -22.39 -7.58 -23.94
C ARG A 31 -21.61 -6.29 -24.19
N ARG A 32 -22.20 -5.37 -24.97
CA ARG A 32 -21.67 -4.01 -25.09
C ARG A 32 -21.75 -3.31 -23.72
N ASP A 33 -20.83 -2.39 -23.44
CA ASP A 33 -20.79 -1.58 -22.21
C ASP A 33 -22.13 -0.86 -21.89
N ALA A 34 -23.04 -0.75 -22.86
CA ALA A 34 -24.33 -0.07 -22.75
C ALA A 34 -25.49 -0.92 -22.19
N GLU A 35 -25.32 -2.21 -21.94
CA GLU A 35 -26.45 -3.15 -21.70
C GLU A 35 -26.37 -3.89 -20.37
N ARG A 36 -25.92 -3.24 -19.29
CA ARG A 36 -26.26 -3.74 -17.95
C ARG A 36 -27.56 -3.08 -17.51
N PRO A 37 -28.71 -3.79 -17.48
CA PRO A 37 -29.93 -3.22 -16.95
C PRO A 37 -29.72 -2.99 -15.45
N PHE A 38 -29.33 -1.78 -15.07
CA PHE A 38 -29.35 -1.38 -13.67
C PHE A 38 -30.76 -0.92 -13.35
N ASN A 39 -31.26 -1.38 -12.21
CA ASN A 39 -32.38 -0.73 -11.58
C ASN A 39 -31.97 0.72 -11.26
N ASN A 40 -32.65 1.69 -11.88
CA ASN A 40 -32.34 3.12 -11.69
C ASN A 40 -32.43 3.52 -10.22
N ALA A 41 -33.41 3.00 -9.46
CA ALA A 41 -33.56 3.29 -8.04
C ALA A 41 -32.35 2.79 -7.23
N TRP A 42 -31.86 1.58 -7.52
CA TRP A 42 -30.65 1.03 -6.91
C TRP A 42 -29.40 1.86 -7.22
N SER A 43 -29.27 2.32 -8.48
CA SER A 43 -28.14 3.12 -8.94
C SER A 43 -28.15 4.50 -8.30
N ASP A 44 -29.32 5.15 -8.28
CA ASP A 44 -29.52 6.45 -7.65
C ASP A 44 -29.24 6.36 -6.15
N GLU A 45 -29.79 5.37 -5.45
CA GLU A 45 -29.53 5.12 -4.01
C GLU A 45 -28.02 4.98 -3.71
N ARG A 46 -27.29 4.19 -4.52
CA ARG A 46 -25.84 4.02 -4.34
C ARG A 46 -25.03 5.26 -4.70
N ARG A 47 -25.43 5.98 -5.75
CA ARG A 47 -24.81 7.25 -6.14
C ARG A 47 -24.95 8.27 -5.03
N ASP A 48 -26.14 8.38 -4.46
CA ASP A 48 -26.45 9.33 -3.41
C ASP A 48 -25.74 8.98 -2.07
N ARG A 49 -25.38 7.70 -1.89
CA ARG A 49 -24.52 7.21 -0.80
C ARG A 49 -23.01 7.34 -1.09
N GLY A 50 -22.63 7.82 -2.26
CA GLY A 50 -21.23 8.01 -2.65
C GLY A 50 -20.49 6.74 -3.09
N ALA A 51 -21.19 5.63 -3.39
CA ALA A 51 -20.57 4.36 -3.84
C ALA A 51 -19.64 4.56 -5.03
N PHE A 52 -20.05 5.45 -5.90
CA PHE A 52 -19.43 5.70 -7.19
C PHE A 52 -18.39 6.82 -7.14
N GLY A 53 -18.07 7.33 -5.94
CA GLY A 53 -17.20 8.50 -5.75
C GLY A 53 -17.78 9.78 -6.36
N MET A 54 -16.92 10.80 -6.55
CA MET A 54 -17.36 12.14 -6.97
C MET A 54 -17.32 12.39 -8.48
N THR A 55 -16.81 11.45 -9.28
CA THR A 55 -16.60 11.68 -10.72
C THR A 55 -17.46 10.76 -11.57
N TYR A 56 -17.97 11.29 -12.68
CA TYR A 56 -18.70 10.51 -13.66
C TYR A 56 -17.88 9.32 -14.20
N ARG A 57 -16.56 9.47 -14.33
CA ARG A 57 -15.67 8.37 -14.74
C ARG A 57 -15.66 7.21 -13.74
N ASN A 58 -15.71 7.50 -12.44
CA ASN A 58 -15.79 6.45 -11.41
C ASN A 58 -17.15 5.73 -11.43
N PHE A 59 -18.23 6.46 -11.68
CA PHE A 59 -19.54 5.89 -11.94
C PHE A 59 -19.51 4.94 -13.14
N GLN A 60 -19.02 5.42 -14.29
CA GLN A 60 -18.88 4.61 -15.50
C GLN A 60 -18.04 3.34 -15.27
N PHE A 61 -16.96 3.45 -14.50
CA PHE A 61 -16.12 2.31 -14.14
C PHE A 61 -16.91 1.22 -13.38
N LEU A 62 -17.67 1.59 -12.35
CA LEU A 62 -18.39 0.62 -11.50
C LEU A 62 -19.62 0.01 -12.17
N ILE A 63 -20.27 0.73 -13.08
CA ILE A 63 -21.45 0.20 -13.79
C ILE A 63 -21.07 -0.79 -14.91
N ARG A 64 -19.81 -0.82 -15.36
CA ARG A 64 -19.39 -1.83 -16.35
C ARG A 64 -19.54 -3.24 -15.78
N TYR A 65 -19.78 -4.20 -16.67
CA TYR A 65 -19.69 -5.61 -16.30
C TYR A 65 -18.31 -5.92 -15.73
N LEU A 66 -18.25 -6.77 -14.71
CA LEU A 66 -16.98 -7.17 -14.11
C LEU A 66 -16.15 -7.98 -15.10
N LEU A 67 -16.80 -8.89 -15.83
CA LEU A 67 -16.17 -9.80 -16.79
C LEU A 67 -15.00 -10.55 -16.13
N TYR A 68 -15.20 -11.03 -14.91
CA TYR A 68 -14.26 -11.87 -14.20
C TYR A 68 -14.43 -13.33 -14.62
N GLU A 69 -15.66 -13.85 -14.65
CA GLU A 69 -15.96 -15.24 -15.02
C GLU A 69 -15.98 -15.41 -16.54
N ALA A 70 -15.73 -16.63 -17.02
CA ALA A 70 -15.93 -16.96 -18.44
C ALA A 70 -17.43 -17.19 -18.76
N ASP A 71 -18.17 -17.74 -17.79
CA ASP A 71 -19.61 -17.97 -17.87
C ASP A 71 -20.38 -16.66 -17.56
N PRO A 72 -21.16 -16.12 -18.51
CA PRO A 72 -21.89 -14.87 -18.32
C PRO A 72 -22.98 -14.91 -17.23
N ILE A 73 -23.47 -16.10 -16.85
CA ILE A 73 -24.43 -16.27 -15.75
C ILE A 73 -23.70 -16.14 -14.42
N LYS A 74 -22.59 -16.86 -14.26
CA LYS A 74 -21.74 -16.74 -13.05
C LYS A 74 -21.14 -15.35 -12.90
N ASP A 75 -20.80 -14.67 -13.99
CA ASP A 75 -20.32 -13.28 -13.94
C ASP A 75 -21.41 -12.31 -13.45
N ALA A 76 -22.68 -12.59 -13.73
CA ALA A 76 -23.80 -11.74 -13.34
C ALA A 76 -24.07 -11.74 -11.81
N GLU A 77 -23.59 -12.78 -11.09
CA GLU A 77 -23.63 -12.85 -9.63
C GLU A 77 -22.71 -11.82 -8.95
N TRP A 78 -21.74 -11.26 -9.70
CA TRP A 78 -20.85 -10.21 -9.23
C TRP A 78 -21.47 -8.83 -9.37
N GLY A 79 -21.52 -8.09 -8.27
CA GLY A 79 -21.99 -6.71 -8.24
C GLY A 79 -20.92 -5.73 -7.75
N PRO A 80 -20.91 -4.49 -8.30
CA PRO A 80 -20.05 -3.44 -7.80
C PRO A 80 -20.53 -2.99 -6.41
N VAL A 81 -19.58 -2.79 -5.50
CA VAL A 81 -19.85 -2.31 -4.14
C VAL A 81 -19.53 -0.83 -4.03
N ARG A 82 -18.27 -0.44 -4.35
CA ARG A 82 -17.78 0.94 -4.21
C ARG A 82 -16.44 1.17 -4.90
N VAL A 83 -16.09 2.44 -5.11
CA VAL A 83 -14.71 2.85 -5.41
C VAL A 83 -13.85 2.66 -4.16
N LEU A 84 -12.67 2.07 -4.33
CA LEU A 84 -11.65 1.95 -3.29
C LEU A 84 -10.58 3.04 -3.42
N GLY A 85 -10.25 3.45 -4.64
CA GLY A 85 -9.33 4.54 -4.90
C GLY A 85 -9.33 4.95 -6.37
N ALA A 86 -8.97 6.20 -6.65
CA ALA A 86 -8.76 6.70 -8.00
C ALA A 86 -7.53 7.61 -8.00
N GLY A 87 -6.55 7.30 -8.85
CA GLY A 87 -5.26 7.99 -8.89
C GLY A 87 -4.80 8.27 -10.31
N SER A 88 -3.56 8.73 -10.43
CA SER A 88 -2.95 9.09 -11.73
C SER A 88 -2.85 7.92 -12.70
N TYR A 89 -2.79 6.69 -12.18
CA TYR A 89 -2.53 5.49 -12.99
C TYR A 89 -3.77 4.66 -13.29
N GLY A 90 -4.91 4.96 -12.65
CA GLY A 90 -6.15 4.20 -12.85
C GLY A 90 -7.14 4.32 -11.70
N ARG A 91 -8.09 3.40 -11.66
CA ARG A 91 -9.16 3.31 -10.66
C ARG A 91 -9.20 1.92 -10.06
N VAL A 92 -9.57 1.85 -8.79
CA VAL A 92 -9.78 0.59 -8.08
C VAL A 92 -11.17 0.59 -7.47
N GLY A 93 -11.91 -0.50 -7.63
CA GLY A 93 -13.21 -0.68 -6.98
C GLY A 93 -13.36 -2.09 -6.41
N LEU A 94 -14.30 -2.22 -5.48
CA LEU A 94 -14.66 -3.47 -4.84
C LEU A 94 -15.85 -4.09 -5.56
N TRP A 95 -15.73 -5.36 -5.91
CA TRP A 95 -16.82 -6.20 -6.38
C TRP A 95 -17.05 -7.35 -5.41
N GLN A 96 -18.30 -7.79 -5.33
CA GLN A 96 -18.71 -8.87 -4.43
C GLN A 96 -19.66 -9.83 -5.15
N LYS A 97 -19.37 -11.12 -5.02
CA LYS A 97 -20.23 -12.21 -5.47
C LYS A 97 -21.22 -12.55 -4.36
N ARG A 98 -22.48 -12.75 -4.72
CA ARG A 98 -23.53 -13.12 -3.76
C ARG A 98 -24.27 -14.38 -4.20
N ASP A 99 -24.66 -15.19 -3.22
CA ASP A 99 -25.50 -16.37 -3.44
C ASP A 99 -26.99 -15.99 -3.61
N GLU A 100 -27.84 -16.98 -3.85
CA GLU A 100 -29.30 -16.82 -4.00
C GLU A 100 -29.97 -16.25 -2.73
N ASN A 101 -29.35 -16.42 -1.56
CA ASN A 101 -29.80 -15.88 -0.28
C ASN A 101 -29.25 -14.47 -0.01
N ASN A 102 -28.60 -13.85 -1.00
CA ASN A 102 -27.95 -12.55 -0.92
C ASN A 102 -26.80 -12.48 0.09
N ASN A 103 -26.21 -13.62 0.49
CA ASN A 103 -25.00 -13.64 1.30
C ASN A 103 -23.79 -13.40 0.41
N ALA A 104 -22.81 -12.67 0.94
CA ALA A 104 -21.53 -12.52 0.28
C ALA A 104 -20.75 -13.84 0.32
N VAL A 105 -20.32 -14.32 -0.84
CA VAL A 105 -19.57 -15.58 -0.99
C VAL A 105 -18.19 -15.41 -1.60
N ASP A 106 -17.92 -14.26 -2.22
CA ASP A 106 -16.59 -13.89 -2.69
C ASP A 106 -16.49 -12.36 -2.86
N GLU A 107 -15.27 -11.84 -2.90
CA GLU A 107 -14.97 -10.43 -3.09
C GLU A 107 -13.62 -10.25 -3.78
N LEU A 108 -13.50 -9.18 -4.59
CA LEU A 108 -12.25 -8.83 -5.24
C LEU A 108 -12.13 -7.32 -5.44
N ALA A 109 -10.89 -6.86 -5.56
CA ALA A 109 -10.57 -5.51 -6.00
C ALA A 109 -10.26 -5.54 -7.50
N LEU A 110 -11.01 -4.79 -8.29
CA LEU A 110 -10.70 -4.58 -9.71
C LEU A 110 -9.91 -3.29 -9.84
N LYS A 111 -8.67 -3.36 -10.34
CA LYS A 111 -7.88 -2.21 -10.80
C LYS A 111 -8.05 -2.07 -12.32
N GLU A 112 -8.44 -0.89 -12.79
CA GLU A 112 -8.59 -0.57 -14.22
C GLU A 112 -7.74 0.65 -14.59
N ASP A 113 -6.90 0.46 -15.62
CA ASP A 113 -6.02 1.49 -16.15
C ASP A 113 -6.36 1.74 -17.63
N ASP A 114 -6.65 2.98 -17.98
CA ASP A 114 -6.99 3.39 -19.35
C ASP A 114 -5.70 3.61 -20.18
N VAL A 115 -5.70 3.17 -21.44
CA VAL A 115 -4.65 3.46 -22.42
C VAL A 115 -5.23 4.28 -23.55
N GLU A 116 -4.86 5.56 -23.57
CA GLU A 116 -5.31 6.50 -24.60
C GLU A 116 -4.43 6.44 -25.86
N ASP A 117 -3.12 6.19 -25.73
CA ASP A 117 -2.17 6.01 -26.85
C ASP A 117 -1.05 5.03 -26.46
N ALA A 118 -0.80 4.01 -27.29
CA ALA A 118 0.26 3.04 -27.08
C ALA A 118 1.66 3.66 -26.96
N ASN A 119 1.93 4.77 -27.65
CA ASN A 119 3.22 5.46 -27.61
C ASN A 119 3.53 6.08 -26.23
N THR A 120 2.50 6.27 -25.39
CA THR A 120 2.67 6.87 -24.05
C THR A 120 3.06 5.87 -22.96
N ARG A 121 2.97 4.55 -23.23
CA ARG A 121 3.12 3.49 -22.21
C ARG A 121 4.23 2.46 -22.50
N THR A 122 5.17 2.77 -23.39
CA THR A 122 6.31 1.89 -23.74
C THR A 122 7.14 1.46 -22.52
N SER A 123 7.17 2.25 -21.45
CA SER A 123 7.96 1.96 -20.25
C SER A 123 7.25 1.13 -19.17
N THR A 124 5.94 0.89 -19.29
CA THR A 124 5.14 0.13 -18.30
C THR A 124 4.64 -1.21 -18.82
N GLU A 125 4.69 -1.42 -20.13
CA GLU A 125 4.29 -2.67 -20.77
C GLU A 125 5.48 -3.57 -21.06
N ALA A 126 5.26 -4.88 -21.00
CA ALA A 126 6.26 -5.89 -21.33
C ALA A 126 6.72 -5.73 -22.78
N ASP A 127 5.75 -5.58 -23.69
CA ASP A 127 5.96 -5.27 -25.10
C ASP A 127 4.76 -4.45 -25.59
N ALA A 128 4.98 -3.16 -25.85
CA ALA A 128 3.91 -2.24 -26.25
C ALA A 128 3.45 -2.42 -27.71
N GLN A 129 4.23 -3.12 -28.53
CA GLN A 129 3.91 -3.38 -29.94
C GLN A 129 3.21 -4.73 -30.12
N ARG A 130 3.32 -5.62 -29.14
CA ARG A 130 2.73 -6.95 -29.20
C ARG A 130 1.34 -6.99 -28.60
N TYR A 131 0.41 -7.53 -29.38
CA TYR A 131 -0.90 -7.93 -28.89
C TYR A 131 -0.88 -9.42 -28.50
N PRO A 132 -1.49 -9.81 -27.37
CA PRO A 132 -2.18 -8.96 -26.40
C PRO A 132 -1.25 -8.14 -25.51
N ARG A 133 -1.67 -6.92 -25.18
CA ARG A 133 -0.88 -6.00 -24.37
C ARG A 133 -0.87 -6.44 -22.91
N LEU A 134 0.32 -6.38 -22.30
CA LEU A 134 0.58 -6.90 -20.97
C LEU A 134 1.39 -5.89 -20.16
N LEU A 135 0.87 -5.49 -19.00
CA LEU A 135 1.57 -4.62 -18.06
C LEU A 135 2.68 -5.40 -17.33
N LYS A 136 3.87 -4.79 -17.21
CA LYS A 136 4.97 -5.32 -16.37
C LYS A 136 4.51 -5.53 -14.93
N GLU A 137 3.69 -4.62 -14.41
CA GLU A 137 3.07 -4.74 -13.07
C GLU A 137 2.36 -6.09 -12.87
N ALA A 138 1.56 -6.54 -13.85
CA ALA A 138 0.80 -7.78 -13.74
C ALA A 138 1.72 -9.01 -13.72
N VAL A 139 2.76 -9.00 -14.57
CA VAL A 139 3.78 -10.07 -14.62
C VAL A 139 4.54 -10.14 -13.31
N ILE A 140 5.09 -9.01 -12.85
CA ILE A 140 5.87 -8.91 -11.61
C ILE A 140 5.05 -9.40 -10.42
N GLN A 141 3.81 -8.93 -10.29
CA GLN A 141 2.95 -9.31 -9.18
C GLN A 141 2.59 -10.81 -9.22
N ASN A 142 2.30 -11.38 -10.39
CA ASN A 142 2.01 -12.80 -10.56
C ASN A 142 3.19 -13.70 -10.16
N GLU A 143 4.40 -13.31 -10.56
CA GLU A 143 5.63 -14.04 -10.24
C GLU A 143 5.95 -13.93 -8.74
N LEU A 144 5.76 -12.75 -8.13
CA LEU A 144 5.90 -12.58 -6.68
C LEU A 144 4.86 -13.42 -5.92
N ASN A 145 3.62 -13.50 -6.38
CA ASN A 145 2.62 -14.41 -5.79
C ASN A 145 3.05 -15.88 -5.86
N GLY A 146 3.81 -16.25 -6.89
CA GLY A 146 4.40 -17.59 -7.02
C GLY A 146 5.56 -17.88 -6.07
N LYS A 147 6.34 -16.85 -5.72
CA LYS A 147 7.46 -16.95 -4.77
C LYS A 147 6.97 -17.00 -3.33
N ASP A 148 6.10 -16.06 -2.97
CA ASP A 148 5.51 -15.99 -1.63
C ASP A 148 4.13 -15.30 -1.68
N GLU A 149 3.08 -16.05 -1.37
CA GLU A 149 1.70 -15.56 -1.32
C GLU A 149 1.47 -14.41 -0.31
N ARG A 150 2.40 -14.22 0.62
CA ARG A 150 2.36 -13.18 1.65
C ARG A 150 2.93 -11.86 1.15
N ALA A 151 3.73 -11.87 0.09
CA ALA A 151 4.48 -10.71 -0.38
C ALA A 151 3.57 -9.62 -0.97
N ALA A 152 2.54 -10.03 -1.72
CA ALA A 152 1.64 -9.16 -2.46
C ALA A 152 0.18 -9.64 -2.42
N PRO A 153 -0.82 -8.76 -2.61
CA PRO A 153 -2.18 -9.20 -2.92
C PRO A 153 -2.18 -10.13 -4.14
N HIS A 154 -3.00 -11.18 -4.15
CA HIS A 154 -3.02 -12.11 -5.28
C HIS A 154 -3.58 -11.47 -6.54
N LEU A 155 -2.86 -11.59 -7.65
CA LEU A 155 -3.43 -11.38 -8.98
C LEU A 155 -4.23 -12.64 -9.36
N ARG A 156 -5.56 -12.52 -9.28
CA ARG A 156 -6.51 -13.61 -9.57
C ARG A 156 -6.75 -13.77 -11.08
N ARG A 157 -6.79 -12.65 -11.79
CA ARG A 157 -7.01 -12.62 -13.24
C ARG A 157 -6.46 -11.32 -13.84
N TYR A 158 -6.16 -11.35 -15.12
CA TYR A 158 -5.77 -10.18 -15.90
C TYR A 158 -6.50 -10.20 -17.24
N LYS A 159 -6.93 -9.03 -17.72
CA LYS A 159 -7.60 -8.87 -19.02
C LYS A 159 -7.20 -7.55 -19.68
N PHE A 160 -7.00 -7.55 -21.00
CA PHE A 160 -6.91 -6.34 -21.81
C PHE A 160 -8.14 -6.23 -22.73
N PHE A 161 -8.82 -5.10 -22.67
CA PHE A 161 -9.97 -4.80 -23.52
C PHE A 161 -9.55 -3.76 -24.55
N SER A 162 -9.50 -4.17 -25.81
CA SER A 162 -9.22 -3.26 -26.92
C SER A 162 -10.38 -2.32 -27.16
N ALA A 163 -10.10 -1.03 -27.37
CA ALA A 163 -11.09 -0.05 -27.79
C ALA A 163 -11.11 0.15 -29.32
N ASP A 164 -10.05 -0.26 -30.02
CA ASP A 164 -9.94 -0.14 -31.47
C ASP A 164 -9.43 -1.45 -32.13
N PRO A 165 -9.64 -1.64 -33.45
CA PRO A 165 -9.16 -2.82 -34.16
C PRO A 165 -7.64 -2.92 -34.29
N ALA A 166 -6.90 -1.82 -34.14
CA ALA A 166 -5.44 -1.79 -34.18
C ALA A 166 -4.81 -2.08 -32.80
N HIS A 167 -5.63 -2.27 -31.77
CA HIS A 167 -5.22 -2.58 -30.39
C HIS A 167 -4.31 -1.52 -29.75
N MET A 168 -4.37 -0.28 -30.25
CA MET A 168 -3.50 0.81 -29.79
C MET A 168 -4.04 1.48 -28.52
N SER A 169 -5.35 1.44 -28.32
CA SER A 169 -6.08 2.00 -27.19
C SER A 169 -6.96 0.94 -26.53
N GLY A 170 -7.26 1.15 -25.26
CA GLY A 170 -8.04 0.18 -24.51
C GLY A 170 -7.93 0.38 -23.01
N ARG A 171 -8.16 -0.71 -22.27
CA ARG A 171 -8.09 -0.71 -20.80
C ARG A 171 -7.56 -2.04 -20.28
N TYR A 172 -6.70 -1.94 -19.28
CA TYR A 172 -6.21 -3.06 -18.51
C TYR A 172 -7.11 -3.31 -17.32
N ARG A 173 -7.34 -4.58 -16.99
CA ARG A 173 -8.03 -4.99 -15.77
C ARG A 173 -7.21 -6.02 -15.02
N SER A 174 -6.79 -5.66 -13.81
CA SER A 174 -6.17 -6.56 -12.85
C SER A 174 -7.19 -6.88 -11.76
N TYR A 175 -7.53 -8.16 -11.64
CA TYR A 175 -8.48 -8.66 -10.64
C TYR A 175 -7.66 -9.16 -9.46
N LEU A 176 -7.77 -8.47 -8.34
CA LEU A 176 -6.89 -8.62 -7.19
C LEU A 176 -7.66 -9.15 -5.97
N GLU A 177 -6.96 -9.87 -5.11
CA GLU A 177 -7.37 -10.11 -3.73
C GLU A 177 -7.75 -8.78 -3.05
N PHE A 178 -8.92 -8.76 -2.40
CA PHE A 178 -9.37 -7.59 -1.67
C PHE A 178 -8.81 -7.59 -0.24
N CYS A 179 -8.17 -6.48 0.14
CA CYS A 179 -7.70 -6.22 1.51
C CYS A 179 -8.73 -5.31 2.23
N PRO A 180 -9.56 -5.86 3.14
CA PRO A 180 -10.75 -5.16 3.66
C PRO A 180 -10.45 -4.00 4.61
N HIS A 181 -9.24 -3.90 5.14
CA HIS A 181 -8.90 -2.93 6.19
C HIS A 181 -8.11 -1.72 5.67
N ASP A 182 -8.19 -1.45 4.35
CA ASP A 182 -7.58 -0.30 3.68
C ASP A 182 -6.04 -0.34 3.77
N SER A 183 -5.38 0.80 3.58
CA SER A 183 -3.94 0.95 3.63
C SER A 183 -3.42 1.39 5.00
N LEU A 184 -2.12 1.21 5.23
CA LEU A 184 -1.44 1.81 6.38
C LEU A 184 -1.55 3.33 6.40
N ASP A 185 -1.65 3.99 5.22
CA ASP A 185 -1.82 5.44 5.15
C ASP A 185 -3.07 5.91 5.90
N ARG A 186 -4.18 5.18 5.73
CA ARG A 186 -5.42 5.47 6.44
C ARG A 186 -5.28 5.17 7.92
N LEU A 187 -4.71 4.02 8.28
CA LEU A 187 -4.59 3.58 9.67
C LEU A 187 -3.80 4.59 10.52
N TRP A 188 -2.62 5.00 10.07
CA TRP A 188 -1.79 5.91 10.85
C TRP A 188 -2.47 7.29 11.05
N ARG A 189 -3.23 7.76 10.05
CA ARG A 189 -4.03 9.00 10.16
C ARG A 189 -5.13 8.86 11.20
N LEU A 190 -5.78 7.70 11.30
CA LEU A 190 -6.79 7.44 12.33
C LEU A 190 -6.20 7.50 13.74
N TYR A 191 -5.06 6.84 13.98
CA TYR A 191 -4.39 6.89 15.28
C TYR A 191 -3.96 8.30 15.66
N ARG A 192 -3.42 9.04 14.68
CA ARG A 192 -3.11 10.45 14.87
C ARG A 192 -4.35 11.27 15.20
N ALA A 193 -5.49 11.02 14.54
CA ALA A 193 -6.74 11.74 14.80
C ALA A 193 -7.26 11.48 16.21
N TRP A 194 -7.16 10.24 16.70
CA TRP A 194 -7.47 9.87 18.07
C TRP A 194 -6.36 10.15 19.08
N ASP A 195 -5.34 10.91 18.69
CA ASP A 195 -4.30 11.38 19.58
C ASP A 195 -3.53 10.29 20.32
N THR A 196 -3.34 9.15 19.65
CA THR A 196 -2.62 8.00 20.19
C THR A 196 -1.63 7.43 19.16
N HIS A 197 -0.85 6.44 19.58
CA HIS A 197 0.13 5.75 18.74
C HIS A 197 -0.33 4.32 18.47
N VAL A 198 0.14 3.77 17.35
CA VAL A 198 -0.15 2.40 16.96
C VAL A 198 0.54 1.44 17.95
N PRO A 199 -0.10 0.33 18.37
CA PRO A 199 0.53 -0.63 19.28
C PRO A 199 1.85 -1.18 18.72
N GLU A 200 2.92 -1.20 19.52
CA GLU A 200 4.26 -1.61 19.05
C GLU A 200 4.28 -3.02 18.45
N VAL A 201 3.55 -3.98 19.04
CA VAL A 201 3.47 -5.35 18.53
C VAL A 201 2.94 -5.39 17.09
N PHE A 202 1.94 -4.57 16.77
CA PHE A 202 1.43 -4.47 15.41
C PHE A 202 2.43 -3.79 14.47
N VAL A 203 3.16 -2.78 14.95
CA VAL A 203 4.25 -2.17 14.16
C VAL A 203 5.31 -3.21 13.81
N TRP A 204 5.65 -4.13 14.72
CA TRP A 204 6.54 -5.25 14.41
C TRP A 204 5.96 -6.24 13.42
N HIS A 205 4.65 -6.55 13.50
CA HIS A 205 3.99 -7.40 12.48
C HIS A 205 4.12 -6.78 11.09
N VAL A 206 3.79 -5.50 10.95
CA VAL A 206 3.92 -4.77 9.68
C VAL A 206 5.37 -4.81 9.19
N PHE A 207 6.32 -4.51 10.06
CA PHE A 207 7.74 -4.48 9.68
C PHE A 207 8.23 -5.86 9.21
N HIS A 208 7.80 -6.92 9.90
CA HIS A 208 8.17 -8.29 9.54
C HIS A 208 7.56 -8.72 8.20
N ARG A 209 6.30 -8.37 7.94
CA ARG A 209 5.65 -8.66 6.65
C ARG A 209 6.30 -7.91 5.49
N LEU A 210 6.69 -6.64 5.68
CA LEU A 210 7.45 -5.90 4.67
C LEU A 210 8.85 -6.51 4.44
N ALA A 211 9.48 -7.06 5.48
CA ALA A 211 10.75 -7.76 5.32
C ALA A 211 10.61 -9.05 4.48
N ILE A 212 9.51 -9.79 4.65
CA ILE A 212 9.15 -10.94 3.79
C ILE A 212 8.96 -10.47 2.33
N SER A 213 8.23 -9.38 2.10
CA SER A 213 8.11 -8.81 0.75
C SER A 213 9.47 -8.43 0.16
N CYS A 214 10.39 -7.85 0.96
CA CYS A 214 11.74 -7.53 0.50
C CYS A 214 12.59 -8.76 0.16
N GLU A 215 12.40 -9.88 0.87
CA GLU A 215 13.02 -11.16 0.52
C GLU A 215 12.50 -11.66 -0.84
N ALA A 216 11.18 -11.67 -1.06
CA ALA A 216 10.60 -12.08 -2.35
C ALA A 216 11.06 -11.18 -3.53
N LEU A 217 11.25 -9.89 -3.28
CA LEU A 217 11.80 -8.92 -4.25
C LEU A 217 13.29 -9.12 -4.51
N ARG A 218 14.01 -9.74 -3.57
CA ARG A 218 15.43 -10.03 -3.71
C ARG A 218 15.68 -11.23 -4.61
N ASP A 219 14.89 -12.28 -4.42
CA ASP A 219 15.12 -13.54 -5.11
C ASP A 219 15.05 -13.32 -6.64
N PRO A 220 15.98 -13.93 -7.42
CA PRO A 220 16.01 -13.71 -8.86
C PRO A 220 14.68 -14.00 -9.53
N PRO A 221 14.21 -13.12 -10.43
CA PRO A 221 13.04 -13.42 -11.26
C PRO A 221 13.40 -14.50 -12.28
N PRO A 222 12.41 -15.16 -12.90
CA PRO A 222 12.64 -16.05 -14.03
C PRO A 222 13.41 -15.33 -15.14
N VAL A 223 14.41 -16.01 -15.72
CA VAL A 223 15.27 -15.46 -16.80
C VAL A 223 14.43 -15.12 -18.05
N ASP A 224 13.40 -15.93 -18.31
CA ASP A 224 12.44 -15.80 -19.39
C ASP A 224 11.22 -14.92 -19.04
N SER A 225 11.24 -14.23 -17.89
CA SER A 225 10.13 -13.36 -17.49
C SER A 225 9.87 -12.27 -18.54
N LEU A 226 8.58 -12.06 -18.82
CA LEU A 226 8.10 -11.01 -19.72
C LEU A 226 8.29 -9.60 -19.14
N ALA A 227 8.61 -9.46 -17.85
CA ALA A 227 8.81 -8.17 -17.22
C ALA A 227 10.20 -7.56 -17.48
N TRP A 228 11.16 -8.36 -17.95
CA TRP A 228 12.51 -7.91 -18.27
C TRP A 228 12.52 -6.84 -19.37
N SER A 229 13.48 -5.93 -19.28
CA SER A 229 13.80 -5.06 -20.42
C SER A 229 14.44 -5.90 -21.54
N SER A 230 14.16 -5.58 -22.79
CA SER A 230 14.87 -6.14 -23.94
C SER A 230 16.36 -5.77 -23.94
N GLU A 231 16.72 -4.70 -23.24
CA GLU A 231 18.09 -4.21 -23.12
C GLU A 231 18.95 -5.01 -22.12
N VAL A 232 18.35 -5.88 -21.30
CA VAL A 232 19.08 -6.71 -20.32
C VAL A 232 19.29 -8.10 -20.90
N PHE A 233 20.55 -8.52 -21.02
CA PHE A 233 20.90 -9.80 -21.66
C PHE A 233 20.56 -10.99 -20.76
N PRO A 234 20.23 -12.17 -21.33
CA PRO A 234 19.82 -13.34 -20.55
C PRO A 234 20.80 -13.73 -19.41
N ASP A 235 22.10 -13.71 -19.67
CA ASP A 235 23.12 -14.07 -18.68
C ASP A 235 23.12 -13.11 -17.47
N GLU A 236 22.74 -11.84 -17.67
CA GLU A 236 22.64 -10.84 -16.60
C GLU A 236 21.37 -11.01 -15.75
N ARG A 237 20.38 -11.77 -16.23
CA ARG A 237 19.09 -11.96 -15.55
C ARG A 237 19.16 -13.00 -14.44
N GLU A 238 20.16 -13.88 -14.46
CA GLU A 238 20.35 -14.93 -13.45
C GLU A 238 20.60 -14.35 -12.04
N GLU A 239 21.28 -13.20 -11.98
CA GLU A 239 21.51 -12.43 -10.75
C GLU A 239 20.54 -11.25 -10.60
N GLY A 240 19.44 -11.30 -11.36
CA GLY A 240 18.45 -10.24 -11.42
C GLY A 240 17.70 -10.04 -10.12
N TYR A 241 17.00 -8.91 -10.01
CA TYR A 241 16.17 -8.59 -8.86
C TYR A 241 15.08 -7.58 -9.16
N CYS A 242 14.10 -7.46 -8.25
CA CYS A 242 13.00 -6.52 -8.39
C CYS A 242 13.20 -5.26 -7.54
N LEU A 243 13.13 -4.11 -8.20
CA LEU A 243 13.05 -2.80 -7.54
C LEU A 243 11.61 -2.31 -7.56
N HIS A 244 11.04 -2.05 -6.38
CA HIS A 244 9.63 -1.64 -6.28
C HIS A 244 9.44 -0.14 -6.57
N TYR A 245 10.42 0.69 -6.19
CA TYR A 245 10.46 2.15 -6.39
C TYR A 245 9.39 3.00 -5.68
N ASP A 246 8.36 2.38 -5.10
CA ASP A 246 7.20 3.11 -4.55
C ASP A 246 6.66 2.51 -3.24
N ILE A 247 7.56 2.01 -2.39
CA ILE A 247 7.20 1.52 -1.06
C ILE A 247 6.86 2.72 -0.17
N LYS A 248 5.58 2.83 0.20
CA LYS A 248 5.00 3.91 1.01
C LYS A 248 3.74 3.41 1.74
N PRO A 249 3.26 4.08 2.80
CA PRO A 249 2.09 3.63 3.57
C PRO A 249 0.82 3.40 2.75
N SER A 250 0.57 4.14 1.67
CA SER A 250 -0.61 3.93 0.82
C SER A 250 -0.55 2.63 0.01
N ASN A 251 0.65 2.10 -0.18
CA ASN A 251 0.93 0.90 -0.97
C ASN A 251 1.17 -0.32 -0.07
N VAL A 252 0.80 -0.23 1.20
CA VAL A 252 0.77 -1.36 2.14
C VAL A 252 -0.66 -1.57 2.59
N LEU A 253 -1.30 -2.61 2.05
CA LEU A 253 -2.70 -2.93 2.29
C LEU A 253 -2.86 -3.86 3.48
N LEU A 254 -4.00 -3.77 4.17
CA LEU A 254 -4.34 -4.54 5.35
C LEU A 254 -5.43 -5.56 5.01
N ASP A 255 -5.01 -6.83 4.95
CA ASP A 255 -5.84 -8.01 4.75
C ASP A 255 -6.50 -8.47 6.07
N TYR A 256 -7.38 -9.45 5.99
CA TYR A 256 -7.97 -10.14 7.15
C TYR A 256 -6.89 -10.62 8.14
N ALA A 257 -7.28 -10.65 9.41
CA ALA A 257 -6.49 -11.33 10.43
C ALA A 257 -6.36 -12.84 10.12
N PRO A 258 -5.35 -13.53 10.66
CA PRO A 258 -5.23 -14.98 10.56
C PRO A 258 -6.51 -15.71 10.98
N ALA A 259 -6.80 -16.82 10.32
CA ALA A 259 -7.93 -17.67 10.69
C ALA A 259 -7.73 -18.29 12.08
N ASN A 260 -6.49 -18.65 12.41
CA ASN A 260 -6.13 -19.12 13.75
C ASN A 260 -6.01 -17.93 14.71
N VAL A 261 -6.97 -17.84 15.63
CA VAL A 261 -7.04 -16.78 16.64
C VAL A 261 -5.87 -16.81 17.62
N ASP A 262 -5.24 -17.96 17.79
CA ASP A 262 -4.11 -18.14 18.70
C ASP A 262 -2.80 -17.55 18.15
N GLU A 263 -2.75 -17.22 16.86
CA GLU A 263 -1.61 -16.52 16.25
C GLU A 263 -1.60 -15.05 16.67
N HIS A 264 -2.61 -14.29 16.22
CA HIS A 264 -2.93 -12.92 16.67
C HIS A 264 -4.24 -12.45 16.02
N ASP A 265 -4.82 -11.36 16.52
CA ASP A 265 -6.04 -10.73 15.98
C ASP A 265 -5.77 -9.52 15.07
N PHE A 266 -4.50 -9.21 14.80
CA PHE A 266 -4.09 -8.14 13.89
C PHE A 266 -4.32 -8.48 12.41
N PRO A 267 -4.62 -7.48 11.56
CA PRO A 267 -4.69 -7.68 10.12
C PRO A 267 -3.32 -8.03 9.54
N LEU A 268 -3.29 -8.86 8.51
CA LEU A 268 -2.08 -9.16 7.78
C LEU A 268 -1.76 -8.02 6.80
N SER A 269 -0.53 -7.52 6.76
CA SER A 269 -0.15 -6.51 5.75
C SER A 269 0.46 -7.15 4.50
N LYS A 270 0.16 -6.56 3.33
CA LYS A 270 0.72 -6.95 2.02
C LYS A 270 1.20 -5.72 1.24
N LEU A 271 2.34 -5.83 0.56
CA LEU A 271 2.89 -4.78 -0.29
C LEU A 271 2.20 -4.81 -1.67
N SER A 272 1.73 -3.66 -2.13
CA SER A 272 0.91 -3.53 -3.35
C SER A 272 1.44 -2.46 -4.30
N ASP A 273 0.81 -2.37 -5.48
CA ASP A 273 1.02 -1.32 -6.48
C ASP A 273 2.43 -1.38 -7.10
N TYR A 274 2.58 -2.34 -8.01
CA TYR A 274 3.84 -2.60 -8.71
C TYR A 274 3.95 -1.81 -10.02
N GLY A 275 3.11 -0.78 -10.22
CA GLY A 275 3.08 0.03 -11.45
C GLY A 275 4.40 0.74 -11.79
N LEU A 276 5.22 1.04 -10.78
CA LEU A 276 6.56 1.60 -10.98
C LEU A 276 7.69 0.56 -10.90
N SER A 277 7.36 -0.69 -10.56
CA SER A 277 8.34 -1.75 -10.36
C SER A 277 8.97 -2.21 -11.68
N LEU A 278 10.19 -2.74 -11.59
CA LEU A 278 10.89 -3.36 -12.71
C LEU A 278 11.92 -4.37 -12.22
N TYR A 279 12.32 -5.27 -13.13
CA TYR A 279 13.50 -6.11 -12.96
C TYR A 279 14.74 -5.41 -13.48
N SER A 280 15.84 -5.58 -12.76
CA SER A 280 17.15 -5.02 -13.05
C SER A 280 18.23 -5.99 -12.56
N SER A 281 19.47 -5.72 -12.90
CA SER A 281 20.67 -6.47 -12.50
C SER A 281 21.82 -5.49 -12.29
N TYR A 282 22.93 -5.96 -11.73
CA TYR A 282 24.14 -5.14 -11.54
C TYR A 282 24.75 -4.64 -12.85
N GLU A 283 24.56 -5.39 -13.93
CA GLU A 283 25.05 -5.07 -15.28
C GLU A 283 24.01 -4.34 -16.14
N ASP A 284 22.80 -4.09 -15.62
CA ASP A 284 21.72 -3.42 -16.37
C ASP A 284 22.16 -2.02 -16.82
N PRO A 285 22.33 -1.78 -18.14
CA PRO A 285 22.82 -0.51 -18.66
C PRO A 285 21.84 0.65 -18.46
N LEU A 286 20.57 0.34 -18.15
CA LEU A 286 19.53 1.33 -17.90
C LEU A 286 19.51 1.78 -16.43
N ASN A 287 20.11 1.02 -15.53
CA ASN A 287 20.19 1.33 -14.11
C ASN A 287 21.51 2.08 -13.81
N PRO A 288 21.45 3.28 -13.21
CA PRO A 288 20.30 4.04 -12.70
C PRO A 288 19.64 5.02 -13.69
N LYS A 289 20.27 5.26 -14.85
CA LYS A 289 20.00 6.39 -15.77
C LYS A 289 18.54 6.52 -16.23
N GLN A 290 17.86 5.40 -16.48
CA GLN A 290 16.47 5.37 -16.94
C GLN A 290 15.47 5.08 -15.81
N HIS A 291 15.94 4.94 -14.58
CA HIS A 291 15.10 4.52 -13.45
C HIS A 291 14.97 5.57 -12.35
N PHE A 292 15.90 6.53 -12.27
CA PHE A 292 15.94 7.50 -11.16
C PHE A 292 14.64 8.30 -10.95
N TRP A 293 13.84 8.51 -12.01
CA TRP A 293 12.59 9.27 -11.97
C TRP A 293 11.42 8.48 -11.38
N ARG A 294 11.49 7.14 -11.30
CA ARG A 294 10.43 6.27 -10.79
C ARG A 294 10.34 6.36 -9.28
N ARG A 295 9.55 7.30 -8.72
CA ARG A 295 9.51 7.49 -7.27
C ARG A 295 8.32 8.28 -6.77
N THR A 296 7.95 8.03 -5.52
CA THR A 296 7.34 9.06 -4.67
C THR A 296 8.42 9.83 -3.91
N THR A 297 8.64 11.09 -4.27
CA THR A 297 9.74 11.95 -3.75
C THR A 297 9.90 11.94 -2.22
N ALA A 298 8.81 11.82 -1.46
CA ALA A 298 8.86 11.84 0.00
C ALA A 298 9.45 10.56 0.64
N TYR A 299 9.38 9.44 -0.08
CA TYR A 299 9.84 8.11 0.35
C TYR A 299 11.10 7.65 -0.39
N ALA A 300 11.51 8.38 -1.43
CA ALA A 300 12.66 8.07 -2.24
C ALA A 300 13.99 8.25 -1.48
N PRO A 301 14.94 7.32 -1.63
CA PRO A 301 16.23 7.39 -0.97
C PRO A 301 17.14 8.47 -1.57
N PRO A 302 18.22 8.89 -0.88
CA PRO A 302 19.14 9.91 -1.37
C PRO A 302 19.74 9.59 -2.72
N GLU A 303 20.20 8.36 -2.94
CA GLU A 303 20.80 7.91 -4.20
C GLU A 303 19.85 8.15 -5.38
N GLN A 304 18.55 7.96 -5.17
CA GLN A 304 17.56 8.18 -6.20
C GLN A 304 17.20 9.66 -6.34
N THR A 305 17.01 10.37 -5.22
CA THR A 305 16.60 11.79 -5.25
C THR A 305 17.71 12.73 -5.73
N SER A 306 18.96 12.32 -5.58
CA SER A 306 20.17 13.08 -5.93
C SER A 306 21.03 12.35 -6.96
N TYR A 307 20.42 11.49 -7.77
CA TYR A 307 21.09 10.86 -8.90
C TYR A 307 21.77 11.89 -9.81
N GLY A 308 22.98 11.58 -10.30
CA GLY A 308 23.80 12.48 -11.13
C GLY A 308 24.44 13.64 -10.37
N VAL A 309 24.76 13.44 -9.09
CA VAL A 309 25.57 14.35 -8.28
C VAL A 309 26.74 13.54 -7.69
N HIS A 310 27.96 14.07 -7.70
CA HIS A 310 29.14 13.37 -7.17
C HIS A 310 28.93 12.82 -5.75
N TRP A 311 28.80 11.50 -5.67
CA TRP A 311 28.34 10.76 -4.48
C TRP A 311 29.37 10.55 -3.38
N LYS A 312 30.51 11.24 -3.47
CA LYS A 312 31.66 11.02 -2.58
C LYS A 312 31.41 11.51 -1.13
N TRP A 313 30.29 12.23 -0.84
CA TRP A 313 30.01 12.89 0.45
C TRP A 313 28.51 12.86 0.86
N ASN A 314 28.23 12.40 2.09
CA ASN A 314 26.91 12.40 2.74
C ASN A 314 26.35 13.81 3.01
N PRO A 315 25.00 14.02 3.11
CA PRO A 315 23.90 13.03 3.18
C PRO A 315 23.07 12.84 1.91
N THR A 316 23.25 13.72 0.93
CA THR A 316 22.52 13.70 -0.35
C THR A 316 23.39 13.20 -1.49
N GLY A 317 24.58 12.66 -1.20
CA GLY A 317 25.53 12.20 -2.19
C GLY A 317 25.94 13.28 -3.18
N GLY A 318 26.24 14.49 -2.71
CA GLY A 318 26.48 15.56 -3.64
C GLY A 318 27.16 16.80 -3.11
N TRP A 319 28.32 17.14 -3.70
CA TRP A 319 28.69 18.53 -3.92
C TRP A 319 27.77 19.08 -5.01
N ILE A 320 26.74 19.80 -4.59
CA ILE A 320 26.01 20.68 -5.50
C ILE A 320 26.95 21.83 -5.80
N ARG A 321 27.35 21.99 -7.08
CA ARG A 321 28.16 23.15 -7.50
C ARG A 321 27.48 24.41 -6.98
N ALA A 322 28.07 25.04 -5.96
CA ALA A 322 27.54 26.26 -5.39
C ALA A 322 27.72 27.44 -6.37
N PHE A 323 28.52 27.24 -7.42
CA PHE A 323 28.89 28.23 -8.41
C PHE A 323 28.84 27.63 -9.82
N ASP A 324 28.38 28.40 -10.81
CA ASP A 324 28.45 28.04 -12.23
C ASP A 324 29.87 28.18 -12.80
N ASP A 325 30.05 27.86 -14.09
CA ASP A 325 31.34 27.97 -14.79
C ASP A 325 31.90 29.41 -14.84
N LYS A 326 31.10 30.41 -14.45
CA LYS A 326 31.49 31.82 -14.35
C LYS A 326 31.73 32.27 -12.91
N GLY A 327 31.76 31.33 -11.95
CA GLY A 327 31.97 31.63 -10.53
C GLY A 327 30.78 32.32 -9.86
N ARG A 328 29.58 32.30 -10.45
CA ARG A 328 28.39 32.94 -9.88
C ARG A 328 27.62 31.94 -9.03
N ARG A 329 27.18 32.37 -7.85
CA ARG A 329 26.46 31.49 -6.93
C ARG A 329 25.13 31.03 -7.54
N THR A 330 24.89 29.72 -7.57
CA THR A 330 23.69 29.11 -8.15
C THR A 330 22.75 28.59 -7.06
N ASP A 331 21.43 28.70 -7.28
CA ASP A 331 20.48 28.04 -6.40
C ASP A 331 20.51 26.51 -6.57
N TYR A 332 19.95 25.81 -5.59
CA TYR A 332 19.94 24.35 -5.51
C TYR A 332 19.36 23.68 -6.77
N VAL A 333 18.31 24.26 -7.36
CA VAL A 333 17.61 23.66 -8.50
C VAL A 333 18.47 23.76 -9.75
N HIS A 334 19.04 24.94 -10.00
CA HIS A 334 19.94 25.18 -11.13
C HIS A 334 21.25 24.39 -11.01
N ALA A 335 21.84 24.34 -9.83
CA ALA A 335 23.07 23.61 -9.59
C ALA A 335 22.89 22.10 -9.74
N LYS A 336 21.75 21.55 -9.29
CA LYS A 336 21.38 20.16 -9.54
C LYS A 336 21.23 19.88 -11.04
N HIS A 337 20.50 20.72 -11.75
CA HIS A 337 20.29 20.57 -13.20
C HIS A 337 21.62 20.63 -13.99
N TRP A 338 22.53 21.50 -13.57
CA TRP A 338 23.87 21.64 -14.15
C TRP A 338 24.74 20.42 -13.89
N GLN A 339 24.77 19.91 -12.65
CA GLN A 339 25.54 18.72 -12.31
C GLN A 339 25.03 17.50 -13.07
N THR A 340 23.71 17.30 -13.15
CA THR A 340 23.10 16.24 -13.98
C THR A 340 23.52 16.35 -15.45
N LYS A 341 23.67 17.56 -16.01
CA LYS A 341 24.15 17.76 -17.40
C LYS A 341 25.63 17.45 -17.61
N ILE A 342 26.46 17.56 -16.58
CA ILE A 342 27.91 17.34 -16.65
C ILE A 342 28.25 15.89 -16.32
N ASP A 343 27.67 15.33 -15.26
CA ASP A 343 27.94 13.96 -14.82
C ASP A 343 27.36 12.94 -15.81
N ASN A 344 26.19 13.22 -16.41
CA ASN A 344 25.65 12.38 -17.48
C ASN A 344 26.47 12.41 -18.79
N ARG A 345 27.49 13.29 -18.92
CA ARG A 345 28.42 13.30 -20.07
C ARG A 345 29.64 12.43 -19.86
N LEU A 346 29.99 12.09 -18.62
CA LEU A 346 31.18 11.30 -18.32
C LEU A 346 30.78 9.82 -18.21
N GLU A 347 31.43 8.97 -19.00
CA GLU A 347 31.32 7.51 -18.95
C GLU A 347 31.98 6.92 -17.67
N SER A 348 31.93 7.62 -16.53
CA SER A 348 32.52 7.09 -15.31
C SER A 348 31.62 5.98 -14.75
N LYS A 349 32.14 4.75 -14.74
CA LYS A 349 31.55 3.55 -14.12
C LYS A 349 31.34 3.66 -12.59
N ASP A 350 31.72 4.77 -11.96
CA ASP A 350 31.64 4.99 -10.51
C ASP A 350 30.30 5.59 -10.03
N ASP A 351 29.23 5.47 -10.83
CA ASP A 351 27.92 6.07 -10.53
C ASP A 351 27.06 5.16 -9.64
N VAL A 352 26.07 5.73 -8.94
CA VAL A 352 25.30 4.99 -7.92
C VAL A 352 24.36 3.97 -8.56
N HIS A 353 24.58 2.69 -8.30
CA HIS A 353 23.70 1.63 -8.77
C HIS A 353 22.49 1.45 -7.84
N PHE A 354 21.26 1.37 -8.37
CA PHE A 354 20.10 1.05 -7.56
C PHE A 354 19.98 -0.47 -7.38
N HIS A 355 20.06 -0.92 -6.14
CA HIS A 355 19.91 -2.33 -5.77
C HIS A 355 18.92 -2.45 -4.62
N HIS A 356 18.80 -3.63 -4.02
CA HIS A 356 17.77 -3.88 -3.01
C HIS A 356 17.78 -2.94 -1.80
N ALA A 357 18.91 -2.30 -1.50
CA ALA A 357 18.97 -1.26 -0.46
C ALA A 357 18.00 -0.10 -0.73
N THR A 358 17.63 0.16 -1.99
CA THR A 358 16.57 1.09 -2.37
C THR A 358 15.21 0.66 -1.80
N ASN A 359 14.86 -0.63 -1.87
CA ASN A 359 13.64 -1.16 -1.26
C ASN A 359 13.71 -1.07 0.28
N ILE A 360 14.86 -1.38 0.88
CA ILE A 360 15.08 -1.29 2.34
C ILE A 360 14.83 0.13 2.85
N TYR A 361 15.30 1.14 2.12
CA TYR A 361 15.02 2.53 2.46
C TYR A 361 13.54 2.85 2.39
N GLY A 362 12.84 2.40 1.32
CA GLY A 362 11.39 2.58 1.18
C GLY A 362 10.60 1.98 2.35
N VAL A 363 11.00 0.78 2.82
CA VAL A 363 10.45 0.17 4.04
C VAL A 363 10.76 1.05 5.26
N GLY A 364 12.01 1.48 5.45
CA GLY A 364 12.40 2.34 6.57
C GLY A 364 11.61 3.66 6.61
N ALA A 365 11.42 4.30 5.47
CA ALA A 365 10.65 5.53 5.33
C ALA A 365 9.16 5.30 5.62
N THR A 366 8.60 4.17 5.18
CA THR A 366 7.22 3.74 5.50
C THR A 366 7.04 3.52 7.00
N MET A 367 7.95 2.79 7.63
CA MET A 367 7.94 2.55 9.07
C MET A 367 8.11 3.84 9.86
N TYR A 368 8.97 4.76 9.40
CA TYR A 368 9.13 6.08 10.00
C TYR A 368 7.82 6.89 9.99
N SER A 369 7.06 6.87 8.89
CA SER A 369 5.76 7.52 8.82
C SER A 369 4.76 6.90 9.81
N LEU A 370 4.72 5.56 9.89
CA LEU A 370 3.82 4.82 10.78
C LEU A 370 4.09 5.10 12.27
N ILE A 371 5.36 5.20 12.68
CA ILE A 371 5.72 5.43 14.08
C ILE A 371 5.67 6.92 14.45
N ALA A 372 6.15 7.81 13.59
CA ALA A 372 6.23 9.24 13.92
C ALA A 372 4.86 9.92 13.87
N LEU A 373 3.94 9.41 13.03
CA LEU A 373 2.61 9.99 12.79
C LEU A 373 2.69 11.50 12.46
N ARG A 374 3.72 11.93 11.71
CA ARG A 374 3.93 13.36 11.38
C ARG A 374 3.49 13.74 9.95
N GLY A 375 3.15 12.75 9.13
CA GLY A 375 2.72 12.90 7.74
C GLY A 375 3.81 12.58 6.72
N ASP A 376 3.37 12.36 5.49
CA ASP A 376 4.12 11.75 4.39
C ASP A 376 5.41 12.52 4.04
N THR A 377 5.39 13.84 4.17
CA THR A 377 6.52 14.71 3.83
C THR A 377 7.44 15.00 5.02
N HIS A 378 7.15 14.48 6.21
CA HIS A 378 7.93 14.85 7.40
C HIS A 378 9.39 14.41 7.28
N LEU A 379 9.65 13.18 6.80
CA LEU A 379 11.01 12.68 6.63
C LEU A 379 11.81 13.54 5.65
N SER A 380 11.23 13.91 4.51
CA SER A 380 11.89 14.74 3.51
C SER A 380 12.18 16.17 3.99
N ILE A 381 11.37 16.67 4.93
CA ILE A 381 11.60 17.96 5.61
C ILE A 381 12.76 17.85 6.59
N VAL A 382 12.78 16.81 7.44
CA VAL A 382 13.73 16.72 8.55
C VAL A 382 15.07 16.10 8.16
N ARG A 383 15.17 15.34 7.06
CA ARG A 383 16.42 14.70 6.64
C ARG A 383 17.51 15.75 6.40
N ALA A 384 18.76 15.39 6.66
CA ALA A 384 19.91 16.23 6.41
C ALA A 384 19.98 16.58 4.91
N LYS A 385 20.15 17.87 4.59
CA LYS A 385 20.26 18.40 3.22
C LYS A 385 21.65 18.95 2.92
N SER A 386 22.52 19.01 3.93
CA SER A 386 23.91 19.45 3.81
C SER A 386 24.82 18.57 4.65
N HIS A 387 26.10 18.54 4.30
CA HIS A 387 27.12 17.81 5.04
C HIS A 387 27.20 18.26 6.52
N GLN A 388 27.13 19.56 6.79
CA GLN A 388 27.11 20.08 8.16
C GLN A 388 25.90 19.58 8.96
N GLN A 389 24.71 19.52 8.35
CA GLN A 389 23.53 18.96 9.00
C GLN A 389 23.71 17.46 9.29
N TYR A 390 24.29 16.72 8.33
CA TYR A 390 24.59 15.30 8.48
C TYR A 390 25.52 15.03 9.66
N VAL A 391 26.64 15.75 9.76
CA VAL A 391 27.57 15.65 10.89
C VAL A 391 26.88 16.01 12.22
N ARG A 392 26.12 17.10 12.26
CA ARG A 392 25.34 17.50 13.46
C ARG A 392 24.30 16.47 13.88
N LYS A 393 23.85 15.62 12.96
CA LYS A 393 22.89 14.54 13.19
C LYS A 393 23.58 13.21 13.53
N GLY A 394 24.88 13.23 13.83
CA GLY A 394 25.65 12.03 14.16
C GLY A 394 25.96 11.19 12.94
N ASN A 395 26.28 11.84 11.82
CA ASN A 395 26.55 11.17 10.54
C ASN A 395 25.35 10.35 10.06
N HIS A 396 24.16 10.95 10.10
CA HIS A 396 22.94 10.31 9.61
C HIS A 396 21.94 11.31 9.02
N GLN A 397 20.93 10.83 8.28
CA GLN A 397 19.85 11.68 7.74
C GLN A 397 19.04 12.35 8.85
N ILE A 398 18.79 11.63 9.92
CA ILE A 398 18.08 12.10 11.11
C ILE A 398 18.87 11.67 12.34
N SER A 399 18.84 12.48 13.40
CA SER A 399 19.57 12.17 14.63
C SER A 399 19.00 10.98 15.37
N ALA A 400 17.67 10.84 15.36
CA ALA A 400 16.97 9.69 15.92
C ALA A 400 15.56 9.63 15.35
N VAL A 401 14.98 8.43 15.38
CA VAL A 401 13.54 8.22 15.19
C VAL A 401 12.83 8.62 16.48
N ARG A 402 11.97 9.63 16.42
CA ARG A 402 11.28 10.18 17.60
C ARG A 402 9.77 10.26 17.38
N THR A 403 9.03 9.81 18.39
CA THR A 403 7.59 9.99 18.54
C THR A 403 7.29 11.33 19.22
N LYS A 404 6.01 11.71 19.25
CA LYS A 404 5.60 12.92 19.97
C LYS A 404 5.63 12.73 21.49
N LYS A 405 5.24 11.53 21.96
CA LYS A 405 5.39 11.10 23.34
C LYS A 405 6.64 10.21 23.45
N PRO A 406 7.66 10.56 24.26
CA PRO A 406 8.84 9.71 24.43
C PRO A 406 8.48 8.32 24.98
N GLY A 407 9.31 7.32 24.68
CA GLY A 407 9.18 5.97 25.25
C GLY A 407 8.03 5.11 24.70
N VAL A 408 7.31 5.59 23.68
CA VAL A 408 6.18 4.85 23.07
C VAL A 408 6.61 3.55 22.40
N TYR A 409 7.78 3.57 21.75
CA TYR A 409 8.32 2.41 21.04
C TYR A 409 9.69 2.07 21.61
N SER A 410 10.01 0.78 21.63
CA SER A 410 11.32 0.30 22.04
C SER A 410 12.46 0.94 21.25
N SER A 411 13.61 1.09 21.92
CA SER A 411 14.85 1.55 21.30
C SER A 411 15.25 0.65 20.12
N ARG A 412 15.03 -0.66 20.25
CA ARG A 412 15.28 -1.67 19.20
C ARG A 412 14.51 -1.36 17.92
N LEU A 413 13.21 -1.09 18.02
CA LEU A 413 12.39 -0.74 16.86
C LEU A 413 12.88 0.56 16.22
N CYS A 414 13.07 1.59 17.04
CA CYS A 414 13.53 2.90 16.58
C CYS A 414 14.90 2.84 15.88
N GLN A 415 15.84 2.05 16.42
CA GLN A 415 17.18 1.84 15.84
C GLN A 415 17.12 1.09 14.52
N LEU A 416 16.29 0.06 14.40
CA LEU A 416 16.16 -0.68 13.15
C LEU A 416 15.58 0.21 12.04
N VAL A 417 14.52 0.98 12.35
CA VAL A 417 13.96 1.95 11.39
C VAL A 417 14.98 3.01 11.01
N HIS A 418 15.77 3.49 11.99
CA HIS A 418 16.85 4.45 11.76
C HIS A 418 17.91 3.89 10.79
N ARG A 419 18.37 2.65 10.99
CA ARG A 419 19.31 1.97 10.08
C ARG A 419 18.76 1.77 8.67
N CYS A 420 17.47 1.47 8.51
CA CYS A 420 16.88 1.29 7.17
C CYS A 420 16.93 2.57 6.33
N ILE A 421 16.88 3.76 6.96
CA ILE A 421 16.93 5.06 6.28
C ILE A 421 18.33 5.68 6.27
N ASP A 422 19.39 4.87 6.42
CA ASP A 422 20.77 5.32 6.32
C ASP A 422 21.01 5.93 4.92
N PRO A 423 21.67 7.10 4.83
CA PRO A 423 21.93 7.69 3.53
C PRO A 423 22.89 6.84 2.69
N ASN A 424 23.75 6.02 3.29
CA ASN A 424 24.60 5.06 2.61
C ASN A 424 23.85 3.71 2.43
N PRO A 425 23.56 3.26 1.19
CA PRO A 425 22.98 1.96 0.89
C PRO A 425 23.65 0.80 1.60
N ASP A 426 24.99 0.79 1.69
CA ASP A 426 25.76 -0.31 2.27
C ASP A 426 25.66 -0.38 3.80
N ALA A 427 25.26 0.72 4.45
CA ALA A 427 25.06 0.77 5.90
C ALA A 427 23.65 0.32 6.31
N ARG A 428 22.73 0.21 5.35
CA ARG A 428 21.37 -0.31 5.58
C ARG A 428 21.46 -1.82 5.84
N PRO A 429 20.51 -2.39 6.61
CA PRO A 429 20.47 -3.84 6.78
C PRO A 429 20.22 -4.51 5.42
N THR A 430 20.85 -5.67 5.21
CA THR A 430 20.46 -6.54 4.09
C THR A 430 19.03 -7.06 4.31
N GLN A 431 18.40 -7.59 3.26
CA GLN A 431 17.04 -8.13 3.34
C GLN A 431 16.96 -9.30 4.33
N LEU A 432 17.99 -10.16 4.35
CA LEU A 432 18.10 -11.25 5.31
C LEU A 432 18.27 -10.72 6.74
N GLU A 433 19.14 -9.75 6.96
CA GLU A 433 19.31 -9.12 8.27
C GLU A 433 18.01 -8.44 8.75
N LEU A 434 17.27 -7.80 7.84
CA LEU A 434 16.01 -7.16 8.15
C LEU A 434 14.95 -8.19 8.55
N LEU A 435 14.82 -9.27 7.79
CA LEU A 435 13.90 -10.37 8.09
C LEU A 435 14.18 -10.96 9.48
N ASP A 436 15.45 -11.18 9.78
CA ASP A 436 15.90 -11.71 11.05
C ASP A 436 15.67 -10.76 12.22
N ALA A 437 16.01 -9.49 12.04
CA ALA A 437 15.85 -8.45 13.05
C ALA A 437 14.37 -8.22 13.39
N THR A 438 13.50 -8.20 12.38
CA THR A 438 12.05 -8.05 12.54
C THR A 438 11.43 -9.28 13.19
N ARG A 439 11.83 -10.50 12.80
CA ARG A 439 11.39 -11.74 13.46
C ARG A 439 11.77 -11.78 14.94
N ARG A 440 12.98 -11.33 15.28
CA ARG A 440 13.41 -11.20 16.69
C ARG A 440 12.61 -10.14 17.45
N GLY A 441 12.40 -8.96 16.85
CA GLY A 441 11.62 -7.88 17.44
C GLY A 441 10.17 -8.29 17.71
N LEU A 442 9.53 -8.93 16.73
CA LEU A 442 8.17 -9.41 16.83
C LEU A 442 7.98 -10.43 17.96
N ARG A 443 8.83 -11.47 18.03
CA ARG A 443 8.77 -12.47 19.12
C ARG A 443 8.91 -11.87 20.51
N LEU A 444 9.72 -10.80 20.65
CA LEU A 444 9.85 -10.08 21.93
C LEU A 444 8.59 -9.28 22.24
N ALA A 445 8.01 -8.60 21.25
CA ALA A 445 6.78 -7.83 21.41
C ALA A 445 5.58 -8.74 21.77
N GLU A 446 5.42 -9.88 21.09
CA GLU A 446 4.41 -10.89 21.41
C GLU A 446 4.58 -11.47 22.83
N ARG A 447 5.83 -11.69 23.26
CA ARG A 447 6.10 -12.16 24.63
C ARG A 447 5.69 -11.12 25.67
N ARG A 448 5.97 -9.84 25.42
CA ARG A 448 5.55 -8.73 26.29
C ARG A 448 4.02 -8.66 26.37
N LEU A 449 3.36 -8.75 25.22
CA LEU A 449 1.89 -8.80 25.11
C LEU A 449 1.29 -9.96 25.94
N ARG A 450 1.81 -11.19 25.79
CA ARG A 450 1.31 -12.35 26.57
C ARG A 450 1.52 -12.19 28.08
N ARG A 451 2.60 -11.52 28.50
CA ARG A 451 2.87 -11.25 29.94
C ARG A 451 1.89 -10.22 30.50
N ALA A 452 1.66 -9.11 29.79
CA ALA A 452 0.72 -8.08 30.20
C ALA A 452 -0.72 -8.63 30.31
N ARG A 453 -1.17 -9.45 29.34
CA ARG A 453 -2.46 -10.16 29.42
C ARG A 453 -2.61 -11.05 30.65
N ARG A 454 -1.54 -11.74 31.07
CA ARG A 454 -1.56 -12.59 32.28
C ARG A 454 -1.56 -11.76 33.57
N ALA A 455 -0.88 -10.61 33.58
CA ALA A 455 -0.83 -9.74 34.74
C ALA A 455 -2.16 -8.99 34.98
N GLY A 456 -2.94 -8.75 33.92
CA GLY A 456 -4.26 -8.12 34.00
C GLY A 456 -5.44 -9.06 34.29
N ASP A 457 -5.19 -10.37 34.43
CA ASP A 457 -6.21 -11.37 34.75
C ASP A 457 -6.32 -11.56 36.28
N PRO A 458 -7.41 -11.10 36.93
CA PRO A 458 -7.55 -11.15 38.38
C PRO A 458 -7.58 -12.59 38.94
N ASP A 459 -7.94 -13.59 38.13
CA ASP A 459 -7.99 -15.00 38.53
C ASP A 459 -6.63 -15.72 38.39
N ASN A 460 -5.60 -15.04 37.87
CA ASN A 460 -4.28 -15.59 37.59
C ASN A 460 -3.15 -14.83 38.33
N ALA A 461 -3.48 -14.17 39.44
CA ALA A 461 -2.49 -13.57 40.33
C ALA A 461 -1.47 -14.64 40.76
N PRO A 462 -0.16 -14.42 40.54
CA PRO A 462 0.84 -15.44 40.86
C PRO A 462 0.86 -15.69 42.37
N HIS A 463 0.66 -16.95 42.77
CA HIS A 463 1.12 -17.42 44.07
C HIS A 463 2.64 -17.15 44.17
N PRO A 464 3.14 -16.66 45.33
CA PRO A 464 4.55 -16.37 45.48
C PRO A 464 5.36 -17.67 45.27
N PRO A 465 6.41 -17.66 44.42
CA PRO A 465 7.20 -18.85 44.18
C PRO A 465 8.01 -19.21 45.45
N PRO A 466 8.23 -20.50 45.72
CA PRO A 466 9.22 -20.91 46.71
C PRO A 466 10.62 -20.51 46.21
N GLN A 467 11.39 -19.89 47.10
CA GLN A 467 12.75 -19.43 46.87
C GLN A 467 13.63 -20.57 46.34
N ALA A 468 14.14 -20.43 45.11
CA ALA A 468 15.27 -21.21 44.60
C ALA A 468 16.03 -20.43 43.52
N ALA A 469 17.34 -20.68 43.48
CA ALA A 469 18.38 -19.75 43.08
C ALA A 469 18.62 -19.60 41.56
N ASN A 470 18.99 -18.37 41.20
CA ASN A 470 19.97 -17.94 40.19
C ASN A 470 20.08 -18.68 38.84
N ALA A 471 19.57 -18.04 37.80
CA ALA A 471 20.27 -17.88 36.52
C ALA A 471 19.80 -16.59 35.82
N ALA A 472 20.61 -15.55 35.89
CA ALA A 472 20.32 -14.24 35.30
C ALA A 472 20.45 -14.31 33.76
N ALA A 473 19.32 -14.18 33.07
CA ALA A 473 19.31 -13.68 31.70
C ALA A 473 19.28 -12.15 31.74
N PRO A 474 19.92 -11.42 30.81
CA PRO A 474 19.93 -9.97 30.84
C PRO A 474 18.50 -9.44 30.62
N GLU A 475 17.94 -8.84 31.67
CA GLU A 475 16.69 -8.11 31.60
C GLU A 475 16.89 -6.86 30.74
N ASP A 476 16.38 -6.89 29.52
CA ASP A 476 16.16 -5.69 28.71
C ASP A 476 15.01 -4.89 29.33
N ASN A 477 15.33 -4.22 30.45
CA ASN A 477 14.43 -3.43 31.27
C ASN A 477 14.14 -2.07 30.60
N ASN A 478 13.62 -2.12 29.38
CA ASN A 478 13.08 -0.95 28.70
C ASN A 478 11.63 -0.79 29.18
N GLY A 479 11.41 0.14 30.11
CA GLY A 479 10.11 0.55 30.64
C GLY A 479 9.19 1.20 29.60
N VAL A 480 8.89 0.47 28.53
CA VAL A 480 7.89 0.83 27.53
C VAL A 480 6.51 0.71 28.21
N PRO A 481 5.70 1.78 28.26
CA PRO A 481 4.37 1.72 28.83
C PRO A 481 3.50 0.66 28.15
N GLU A 482 2.65 -0.01 28.92
CA GLU A 482 1.59 -0.88 28.40
C GLU A 482 0.58 -0.02 27.63
N HIS A 483 0.86 0.21 26.33
CA HIS A 483 -0.10 0.77 25.40
C HIS A 483 -1.33 -0.15 25.33
N SER A 484 -2.52 0.41 25.09
CA SER A 484 -3.72 -0.41 24.85
C SER A 484 -3.38 -1.46 23.78
N GLU A 485 -3.38 -2.72 24.19
CA GLU A 485 -2.95 -3.85 23.36
C GLU A 485 -3.85 -4.04 22.14
N LYS A 486 -5.07 -3.51 22.21
CA LYS A 486 -6.06 -3.58 21.15
C LYS A 486 -5.68 -2.66 20.01
N LEU A 487 -5.53 -3.24 18.82
CA LEU A 487 -5.51 -2.49 17.57
C LEU A 487 -6.95 -2.18 17.16
N TYR A 488 -7.25 -0.91 16.95
CA TYR A 488 -8.48 -0.43 16.32
C TYR A 488 -8.27 -0.19 14.82
N PHE A 489 -8.81 -1.07 13.99
CA PHE A 489 -8.65 -1.09 12.52
C PHE A 489 -9.92 -1.55 11.77
N GLN A 490 -10.78 -2.33 12.42
CA GLN A 490 -11.97 -2.93 11.83
C GLN A 490 -13.08 -1.90 11.62
N GLY A 491 -13.15 -1.37 10.39
CA GLY A 491 -14.20 -0.45 9.97
C GLY A 491 -14.23 0.80 10.84
N HIS A 492 -15.18 0.83 11.77
CA HIS A 492 -15.41 1.97 12.65
C HIS A 492 -15.33 1.64 14.14
N GLU A 493 -14.72 0.51 14.52
CA GLU A 493 -14.34 0.30 15.92
C GLU A 493 -13.43 1.43 16.43
N ILE A 494 -12.73 2.12 15.51
CA ILE A 494 -11.97 3.33 15.80
C ILE A 494 -12.81 4.41 16.50
N ASN A 495 -14.12 4.45 16.27
CA ASN A 495 -15.02 5.37 16.97
C ASN A 495 -15.10 5.09 18.48
N ASP A 496 -14.85 3.84 18.88
CA ASP A 496 -14.85 3.38 20.27
C ASP A 496 -13.45 3.47 20.90
N MET A 497 -12.44 3.92 20.13
CA MET A 497 -11.09 4.16 20.66
C MET A 497 -11.13 5.40 21.58
N PRO A 498 -10.57 5.33 22.80
CA PRO A 498 -10.46 6.50 23.66
C PRO A 498 -9.53 7.54 23.01
N LEU A 499 -9.81 8.82 23.24
CA LEU A 499 -8.90 9.89 22.86
C LEU A 499 -7.64 9.81 23.71
N GLY A 500 -6.48 9.68 23.08
CA GLY A 500 -5.19 9.62 23.74
C GLY A 500 -4.64 10.98 24.17
N ASP A 501 -3.38 10.98 24.59
CA ASP A 501 -2.64 12.12 25.13
C ASP A 501 -1.36 12.44 24.34
N ALA A 502 -1.25 11.96 23.10
CA ALA A 502 -0.06 12.16 22.26
C ALA A 502 0.14 13.62 21.84
N ASN A 503 -0.85 14.50 22.07
CA ASN A 503 -0.84 15.93 21.80
C ASN A 503 -0.69 16.29 20.32
N PHE A 504 -1.04 15.41 19.38
CA PHE A 504 -1.05 15.73 17.96
C PHE A 504 -2.08 16.82 17.65
N ARG A 505 -1.58 17.93 17.07
CA ARG A 505 -2.47 18.99 16.57
C ARG A 505 -3.28 18.48 15.38
N PRO A 506 -4.60 18.73 15.34
CA PRO A 506 -5.42 18.32 14.22
C PRO A 506 -5.03 19.12 12.96
N LYS A 507 -5.12 18.49 11.78
CA LYS A 507 -4.86 19.15 10.50
C LYS A 507 -6.09 19.08 9.60
N TYR A 508 -6.34 20.16 8.88
CA TYR A 508 -7.40 20.21 7.87
C TYR A 508 -7.25 19.10 6.82
N SER A 509 -6.02 18.85 6.36
CA SER A 509 -5.73 17.79 5.38
C SER A 509 -5.99 16.37 5.88
N GLU A 510 -6.08 16.15 7.20
CA GLU A 510 -6.50 14.85 7.75
C GLU A 510 -7.99 14.65 7.61
N VAL A 511 -8.80 15.71 7.83
CA VAL A 511 -10.25 15.63 7.69
C VAL A 511 -10.62 15.27 6.27
N GLY A 512 -10.00 15.92 5.28
CA GLY A 512 -10.21 15.59 3.86
C GLY A 512 -9.91 14.12 3.54
N LYS A 513 -8.75 13.61 3.96
CA LYS A 513 -8.34 12.22 3.68
C LYS A 513 -9.11 11.16 4.49
N LEU A 514 -9.65 11.52 5.66
CA LEU A 514 -10.37 10.57 6.51
C LEU A 514 -11.87 10.55 6.25
N VAL A 515 -12.46 11.69 5.91
CA VAL A 515 -13.92 11.89 5.80
C VAL A 515 -14.39 11.91 4.36
N CYS A 516 -13.67 12.55 3.42
CA CYS A 516 -14.14 12.70 2.04
C CYS A 516 -14.05 11.40 1.21
N ASP A 517 -13.22 10.45 1.61
CA ASP A 517 -13.05 9.16 0.92
C ASP A 517 -14.01 8.06 1.44
N GLN A 518 -14.96 8.38 2.32
CA GLN A 518 -15.88 7.39 2.87
C GLN A 518 -17.12 7.21 2.00
N PHE A 519 -17.11 6.15 1.21
CA PHE A 519 -18.35 5.42 0.95
C PHE A 519 -18.91 4.89 2.28
N VAL A 520 -20.13 5.28 2.62
CA VAL A 520 -20.85 4.74 3.77
C VAL A 520 -21.55 3.47 3.33
N ASN A 521 -20.92 2.32 3.56
CA ASN A 521 -21.64 1.04 3.51
C ASN A 521 -22.67 1.04 4.65
N HIS A 522 -23.93 0.73 4.37
CA HIS A 522 -25.04 0.69 5.35
C HIS A 522 -24.73 -0.25 6.53
N ASP A 523 -23.91 -1.27 6.32
CA ASP A 523 -23.49 -2.21 7.36
C ASP A 523 -22.40 -1.63 8.30
N VAL A 524 -21.90 -0.41 8.04
CA VAL A 524 -20.65 0.10 8.61
C VAL A 524 -20.87 1.53 9.15
N ARG A 525 -20.83 1.68 10.49
CA ARG A 525 -21.13 2.94 11.24
C ARG A 525 -20.25 4.14 10.84
N SER A 526 -20.73 5.19 10.18
CA SER A 526 -19.91 6.37 9.82
C SER A 526 -18.81 6.81 10.81
N LEU A 527 -17.62 7.18 10.28
CA LEU A 527 -16.50 7.63 11.11
C LEU A 527 -16.88 8.93 11.84
N ARG A 528 -16.65 8.97 13.15
CA ARG A 528 -16.92 10.12 14.02
C ARG A 528 -15.62 10.60 14.63
N LEU A 529 -15.00 11.61 14.01
CA LEU A 529 -13.78 12.19 14.54
C LEU A 529 -14.01 12.75 15.96
N PRO A 530 -13.04 12.65 16.89
CA PRO A 530 -13.21 13.06 18.28
C PRO A 530 -13.60 14.54 18.40
N LYS A 531 -14.80 14.81 18.93
CA LYS A 531 -15.34 16.18 19.07
C LYS A 531 -14.43 17.08 19.90
N ALA A 532 -13.80 16.57 20.95
CA ALA A 532 -12.88 17.33 21.78
C ALA A 532 -11.66 17.88 20.99
N LYS A 533 -11.26 17.20 19.91
CA LYS A 533 -10.09 17.57 19.11
C LYS A 533 -10.46 18.29 17.82
N TYR A 534 -11.52 17.86 17.14
CA TYR A 534 -11.91 18.36 15.82
C TYR A 534 -13.15 19.27 15.85
N GLY A 535 -13.83 19.42 16.99
CA GLY A 535 -15.13 20.11 17.07
C GLY A 535 -15.09 21.62 16.82
N HIS A 536 -13.90 22.22 16.72
CA HIS A 536 -13.71 23.63 16.35
C HIS A 536 -13.62 23.84 14.83
N PHE A 537 -13.51 22.77 14.04
CA PHE A 537 -13.51 22.89 12.58
C PHE A 537 -14.93 23.16 12.05
N PRO A 538 -15.04 23.86 10.90
CA PRO A 538 -16.32 24.09 10.23
C PRO A 538 -17.11 22.80 9.99
N ARG A 539 -18.42 22.84 10.26
CA ARG A 539 -19.29 21.63 10.20
C ARG A 539 -19.37 21.03 8.81
N ASP A 540 -19.32 21.86 7.78
CA ASP A 540 -19.29 21.51 6.36
C ASP A 540 -18.15 20.55 6.01
N LEU A 541 -17.04 20.55 6.75
CA LEU A 541 -15.93 19.60 6.55
C LEU A 541 -16.27 18.17 6.99
N PHE A 542 -17.30 18.00 7.82
CA PHE A 542 -17.77 16.70 8.29
C PHE A 542 -19.06 16.26 7.60
N ILE A 543 -19.63 17.12 6.76
CA ILE A 543 -20.76 16.76 5.91
C ILE A 543 -20.16 16.02 4.72
N PRO A 544 -20.45 14.72 4.54
CA PRO A 544 -20.07 14.04 3.32
C PRO A 544 -20.68 14.81 2.14
N ILE A 545 -20.00 14.83 0.99
CA ILE A 545 -20.42 15.61 -0.18
C ILE A 545 -21.76 15.10 -0.81
N GLY A 546 -22.51 14.23 -0.11
CA GLY A 546 -23.89 13.83 -0.41
C GLY A 546 -24.76 13.72 0.86
N ASN A 547 -26.01 14.21 0.80
CA ASN A 547 -26.96 14.21 1.91
C ASN A 547 -27.68 12.85 2.04
N TRP A 548 -26.98 11.83 2.52
CA TRP A 548 -27.51 10.47 2.67
C TRP A 548 -28.56 10.32 3.79
N LYS A 549 -28.63 11.28 4.73
CA LYS A 549 -29.49 11.21 5.93
C LYS A 549 -31.00 11.29 5.64
N GLN A 550 -31.39 11.71 4.45
CA GLN A 550 -32.80 11.85 4.04
C GLN A 550 -33.38 10.60 3.33
N MET A 551 -32.59 9.56 3.04
CA MET A 551 -32.98 8.47 2.12
C MET A 551 -33.36 7.14 2.80
N TYR A 552 -33.57 7.14 4.11
CA TYR A 552 -33.61 5.90 4.91
C TYR A 552 -35.00 5.25 5.10
N ASP A 553 -36.05 5.70 4.39
CA ASP A 553 -37.42 5.19 4.61
C ASP A 553 -37.99 4.25 3.51
N HIS A 554 -37.27 3.94 2.41
CA HIS A 554 -37.95 3.43 1.20
C HIS A 554 -37.38 2.24 0.39
N SER A 555 -36.38 1.45 0.82
CA SER A 555 -35.89 0.33 -0.02
C SER A 555 -36.21 -1.07 0.55
N ALA A 556 -37.20 -1.76 -0.04
CA ALA A 556 -37.73 -3.05 0.43
C ALA A 556 -37.30 -4.30 -0.39
N SER A 557 -36.48 -4.20 -1.43
CA SER A 557 -36.35 -5.29 -2.43
C SER A 557 -34.94 -5.91 -2.50
N GLY A 558 -34.38 -6.32 -1.36
CA GLY A 558 -33.00 -6.82 -1.24
C GLY A 558 -32.68 -8.17 -1.91
N ARG A 559 -33.05 -8.42 -3.17
CA ARG A 559 -32.73 -9.66 -3.91
C ARG A 559 -32.06 -9.37 -5.26
N LEU A 560 -30.78 -9.76 -5.36
CA LEU A 560 -29.88 -9.71 -6.53
C LEU A 560 -29.51 -8.31 -7.04
N TRP A 561 -28.24 -8.15 -7.46
CA TRP A 561 -27.63 -6.85 -7.79
C TRP A 561 -28.34 -6.06 -8.90
N CYS A 562 -29.07 -6.72 -9.80
CA CYS A 562 -29.63 -6.09 -11.00
C CYS A 562 -30.99 -6.66 -11.51
N ASN A 563 -31.52 -7.76 -10.96
CA ASN A 563 -32.66 -8.48 -11.55
C ASN A 563 -33.81 -8.72 -10.56
N ASP A 564 -34.26 -7.69 -9.87
CA ASP A 564 -35.58 -7.79 -9.22
C ASP A 564 -36.63 -7.30 -10.23
N PRO A 565 -37.51 -8.17 -10.78
CA PRO A 565 -38.77 -7.65 -11.27
C PRO A 565 -39.44 -6.93 -10.09
N LEU A 566 -40.02 -5.74 -10.34
CA LEU A 566 -40.81 -5.04 -9.34
C LEU A 566 -41.72 -6.06 -8.62
N PRO A 567 -41.88 -5.97 -7.28
CA PRO A 567 -42.90 -6.75 -6.60
C PRO A 567 -44.19 -6.56 -7.40
N GLN A 568 -44.73 -7.64 -7.96
CA GLN A 568 -46.03 -7.58 -8.60
C GLN A 568 -46.96 -6.98 -7.55
N ALA A 569 -47.61 -5.87 -7.91
CA ALA A 569 -48.57 -5.23 -7.01
C ALA A 569 -49.49 -6.33 -6.48
N GLN A 570 -49.54 -6.50 -5.16
CA GLN A 570 -50.50 -7.42 -4.58
C GLN A 570 -51.87 -7.04 -5.15
N PRO A 571 -52.64 -8.00 -5.68
CA PRO A 571 -53.98 -7.70 -6.15
C PRO A 571 -54.71 -7.00 -5.01
N GLN A 572 -55.19 -5.78 -5.26
CA GLN A 572 -55.97 -5.06 -4.27
C GLN A 572 -57.22 -5.90 -3.91
N PRO A 573 -57.60 -5.93 -2.62
CA PRO A 573 -58.65 -6.80 -2.12
C PRO A 573 -60.01 -6.59 -2.81
#